data_AF-A0A2T0RG63-F1
#
_entry.id   AF-A0A2T0RG63-F1
#
_cell.length_a   1.000
_cell.length_b   1.000
_cell.length_c   1.000
_cell.angle_alpha   90.00
_cell.angle_beta   90.00
_cell.angle_gamma   90.00
#
_symmetry.space_group_name_H-M   'P 1'
#
loop_
_entity.id
_entity.type
_entity.pdbx_description
1 polymer ?
#
loop_
_entity_poly.entity_id
_entity_poly.type
_entity_poly.pdbx_seq_one_letter_code
_entity_poly.pdbx_strand_id
1 'polypeptide(L)'
;MSGSWLEEISAKTNLTLEQASVRLHRWGVVPDRPARPARSIVIERIAFSGEKKGKTTGTIDFEWADVGPGVWAVTSDRNLVGKSTVLEVVLWCLRGSPKNLQADVRGWLAKVRLDFAVDDESYRVAFELKDDRPVGRLERRAPNGTYHQLDEFASDDGFELVVSRFMMDALDLDPLPAMQGRDGEKEVVQHGWAALSNAFYFGGDHKILLGDTSMAGLPARMLQMYIGLPWASTKTFVATASKEIEQKRAKAEKALERSRSEAQVARARLEAELAAAQKNLADLPSETTSAEALNKAGEAVAEATRRMSELQARAADVEADADRVRRVAMDDERAVRDLRETIVATQFFNGLNPECCPRCETHVTKARVRAETTELVCSLCAESIPEDRFEDLSETLHEAEARAVASKAPLTVQQRMQEPPKQLLKLRRDHSRMREHP
;
A
#
# COMPACT_ATOMS: atom_id res chain seq x y z
N MET A 1 -3.06 -35.51 -7.03
CA MET A 1 -2.82 -35.30 -8.47
C MET A 1 -2.39 -33.86 -8.65
N SER A 2 -1.09 -33.65 -8.85
CA SER A 2 -0.41 -32.35 -8.81
C SER A 2 0.35 -32.14 -10.13
N GLY A 3 -0.35 -32.24 -11.26
CA GLY A 3 0.07 -31.48 -12.45
C GLY A 3 -0.11 -30.03 -12.06
N SER A 4 1.00 -29.32 -11.91
CA SER A 4 1.08 -28.06 -11.18
C SER A 4 0.08 -27.06 -11.78
N TRP A 5 -0.76 -26.39 -10.98
CA TRP A 5 -1.65 -25.32 -11.45
C TRP A 5 -0.93 -24.26 -12.31
N LEU A 6 0.39 -24.10 -12.14
CA LEU A 6 1.24 -23.28 -13.00
C LEU A 6 1.37 -23.81 -14.43
N GLU A 7 1.36 -25.14 -14.63
CA GLU A 7 1.35 -25.79 -15.95
C GLU A 7 0.04 -25.48 -16.68
N GLU A 8 -1.09 -25.55 -16.00
CA GLU A 8 -2.38 -25.17 -16.58
C GLU A 8 -2.43 -23.69 -16.96
N ILE A 9 -1.89 -22.81 -16.10
CA ILE A 9 -1.82 -21.37 -16.38
C ILE A 9 -0.86 -21.11 -17.55
N SER A 10 0.31 -21.72 -17.55
CA SER A 10 1.31 -21.62 -18.62
C SER A 10 0.72 -22.04 -19.97
N ALA A 11 0.04 -23.18 -20.01
CA ALA A 11 -0.63 -23.68 -21.22
C ALA A 11 -1.72 -22.72 -21.74
N LYS A 12 -2.47 -22.05 -20.85
CA LYS A 12 -3.52 -21.10 -21.23
C LYS A 12 -3.01 -19.72 -21.61
N THR A 13 -1.83 -19.31 -21.13
CA THR A 13 -1.31 -17.94 -21.27
C THR A 13 -0.11 -17.81 -22.21
N ASN A 14 0.39 -18.93 -22.74
CA ASN A 14 1.61 -19.00 -23.56
C ASN A 14 2.84 -18.39 -22.86
N LEU A 15 2.86 -18.42 -21.53
CA LEU A 15 3.98 -18.00 -20.69
C LEU A 15 4.79 -19.21 -20.27
N THR A 16 6.09 -19.06 -20.03
CA THR A 16 6.87 -20.12 -19.36
C THR A 16 6.41 -20.27 -17.90
N LEU A 17 6.68 -21.43 -17.29
CA LEU A 17 6.36 -21.67 -15.87
C LEU A 17 6.96 -20.61 -14.94
N GLU A 18 8.22 -20.24 -15.19
CA GLU A 18 8.92 -19.20 -14.42
C GLU A 18 8.26 -17.83 -14.57
N GLN A 19 7.91 -17.44 -15.81
CA GLN A 19 7.22 -16.18 -16.06
C GLN A 19 5.84 -16.13 -15.42
N ALA A 20 5.08 -17.23 -15.48
CA ALA A 20 3.78 -17.35 -14.83
C ALA A 20 3.93 -17.22 -13.31
N SER A 21 4.90 -17.92 -12.72
CA SER A 21 5.20 -17.84 -11.29
C SER A 21 5.56 -16.42 -10.86
N VAL A 22 6.53 -15.78 -11.51
CA VAL A 22 6.97 -14.40 -11.17
C VAL A 22 5.80 -13.41 -11.25
N ARG A 23 4.97 -13.53 -12.29
CA ARG A 23 3.80 -12.64 -12.44
C ARG A 23 2.79 -12.85 -11.32
N LEU A 24 2.51 -14.09 -10.92
CA LEU A 24 1.55 -14.41 -9.86
C LEU A 24 2.07 -13.95 -8.48
N HIS A 25 3.35 -14.17 -8.20
CA HIS A 25 4.00 -13.71 -6.97
C HIS A 25 3.95 -12.19 -6.82
N ARG A 26 4.09 -11.43 -7.92
CA ARG A 26 3.93 -9.96 -7.90
C ARG A 26 2.56 -9.51 -7.39
N TRP A 27 1.54 -10.35 -7.53
CA TRP A 27 0.18 -10.10 -7.04
C TRP A 27 -0.12 -10.78 -5.68
N GLY A 28 0.90 -11.34 -5.00
CA GLY A 28 0.73 -12.13 -3.78
C GLY A 28 0.03 -13.47 -4.00
N VAL A 29 -0.14 -13.89 -5.27
CA VAL A 29 -0.78 -15.17 -5.60
C VAL A 29 0.26 -16.28 -5.52
N VAL A 30 0.22 -17.00 -4.41
CA VAL A 30 1.09 -18.15 -4.13
C VAL A 30 0.27 -19.45 -4.15
N PRO A 31 0.90 -20.61 -4.43
CA PRO A 31 0.22 -21.90 -4.29
C PRO A 31 -0.37 -22.05 -2.89
N ASP A 32 -1.49 -22.76 -2.80
CA ASP A 32 -2.07 -23.11 -1.51
C ASP A 32 -1.02 -23.81 -0.65
N ARG A 33 -0.81 -23.30 0.56
CA ARG A 33 0.14 -23.92 1.48
C ARG A 33 -0.46 -25.25 1.95
N PRO A 34 0.34 -26.30 2.19
CA PRO A 34 -0.16 -27.51 2.83
C PRO A 34 -0.95 -27.14 4.09
N ALA A 35 -2.05 -27.84 4.36
CA ALA A 35 -2.86 -27.60 5.54
C ALA A 35 -1.98 -27.55 6.79
N ARG A 36 -1.87 -26.37 7.41
CA ARG A 36 -1.05 -26.17 8.59
C ARG A 36 -1.79 -26.71 9.82
N PRO A 37 -1.07 -27.27 10.81
CA PRO A 37 -1.66 -27.48 12.12
C PRO A 37 -2.15 -26.12 12.65
N ALA A 38 -3.38 -26.10 13.17
CA ALA A 38 -3.95 -24.90 13.76
C ALA A 38 -3.12 -24.51 15.00
N ARG A 39 -2.47 -23.35 14.93
CA ARG A 39 -1.72 -22.77 16.06
C ARG A 39 -2.71 -22.45 17.19
N SER A 40 -2.35 -22.81 18.41
CA SER A 40 -3.15 -22.57 19.61
C SER A 40 -2.56 -21.40 20.41
N ILE A 41 -3.43 -20.55 20.95
CA ILE A 41 -3.03 -19.49 21.88
C ILE A 41 -3.63 -19.81 23.24
N VAL A 42 -2.81 -19.85 24.28
CA VAL A 42 -3.25 -20.12 25.65
C VAL A 42 -2.78 -19.00 26.55
N ILE A 43 -3.69 -18.40 27.30
CA ILE A 43 -3.33 -17.41 28.33
C ILE A 43 -2.81 -18.18 29.54
N GLU A 44 -1.61 -17.82 30.02
CA GLU A 44 -0.98 -18.45 31.18
C GLU A 44 -1.20 -17.59 32.44
N ARG A 45 -1.08 -16.27 32.28
CA ARG A 45 -1.19 -15.32 33.38
C ARG A 45 -1.53 -13.93 32.90
N ILE A 46 -2.39 -13.23 33.63
CA ILE A 46 -2.64 -11.80 33.49
C ILE A 46 -2.41 -11.11 34.83
N ALA A 47 -1.66 -10.02 34.82
CA ALA A 47 -1.49 -9.16 35.99
C ALA A 47 -1.51 -7.69 35.59
N PHE A 48 -2.18 -6.86 36.38
CA PHE A 48 -2.13 -5.41 36.20
C PHE A 48 -2.33 -4.69 37.52
N SER A 49 -1.68 -3.54 37.65
CA SER A 49 -1.75 -2.70 38.84
C SER A 49 -1.93 -1.23 38.47
N GLY A 50 -2.37 -0.43 39.44
CA GLY A 50 -2.71 0.96 39.22
C GLY A 50 -3.48 1.59 40.37
N GLU A 51 -4.12 2.71 40.10
CA GLU A 51 -4.89 3.47 41.08
C GLU A 51 -6.16 4.03 40.45
N LYS A 52 -7.32 3.72 41.05
CA LYS A 52 -8.59 4.30 40.63
C LYS A 52 -8.62 5.77 41.01
N LYS A 53 -8.89 6.63 40.02
CA LYS A 53 -8.95 8.09 40.15
C LYS A 53 -10.38 8.58 39.90
N GLY A 54 -10.78 9.65 40.60
CA GLY A 54 -12.09 10.27 40.44
C GLY A 54 -13.10 9.86 41.52
N LYS A 55 -14.32 9.46 41.13
CA LYS A 55 -15.42 9.13 42.07
C LYS A 55 -15.23 7.83 42.83
N THR A 56 -14.36 6.96 42.33
CA THR A 56 -13.99 5.70 42.98
C THR A 56 -12.49 5.74 43.18
N THR A 57 -12.06 5.64 44.43
CA THR A 57 -10.65 5.66 44.81
C THR A 57 -10.24 4.28 45.31
N GLY A 58 -8.96 3.93 45.13
CA GLY A 58 -8.40 2.69 45.64
C GLY A 58 -7.33 2.09 44.73
N THR A 59 -6.41 1.34 45.34
CA THR A 59 -5.35 0.63 44.65
C THR A 59 -5.90 -0.53 43.84
N ILE A 60 -5.38 -0.71 42.64
CA ILE A 60 -5.60 -1.89 41.80
C ILE A 60 -4.31 -2.72 41.91
N ASP A 61 -4.46 -3.96 42.37
CA ASP A 61 -3.42 -4.98 42.30
C ASP A 61 -4.13 -6.30 41.98
N PHE A 62 -4.17 -6.63 40.68
CA PHE A 62 -4.87 -7.80 40.17
C PHE A 62 -3.87 -8.77 39.56
N GLU A 63 -3.97 -10.03 39.97
CA GLU A 63 -3.23 -11.14 39.39
C GLU A 63 -4.17 -12.33 39.21
N TRP A 64 -4.11 -12.91 38.02
CA TRP A 64 -4.69 -14.19 37.71
C TRP A 64 -3.63 -15.04 37.02
N ALA A 65 -3.05 -15.95 37.79
CA ALA A 65 -2.01 -16.88 37.36
C ALA A 65 -2.58 -18.29 37.15
N ASP A 66 -1.76 -19.16 36.59
CA ASP A 66 -2.05 -20.58 36.34
C ASP A 66 -3.33 -20.79 35.50
N VAL A 67 -3.56 -19.85 34.59
CA VAL A 67 -4.55 -20.00 33.53
C VAL A 67 -3.99 -20.98 32.51
N GLY A 68 -4.86 -21.81 31.94
CA GLY A 68 -4.45 -22.83 30.99
C GLY A 68 -5.59 -23.21 30.05
N PRO A 69 -5.44 -24.29 29.29
CA PRO A 69 -6.51 -24.78 28.43
C PRO A 69 -7.75 -25.13 29.26
N GLY A 70 -8.94 -24.72 28.80
CA GLY A 70 -10.19 -25.07 29.46
C GLY A 70 -11.22 -23.94 29.48
N VAL A 71 -12.25 -24.13 30.31
CA VAL A 71 -13.32 -23.14 30.52
C VAL A 71 -13.04 -22.41 31.82
N TRP A 72 -12.85 -21.09 31.72
CA TRP A 72 -12.59 -20.21 32.84
C TRP A 72 -13.71 -19.17 32.98
N ALA A 73 -13.97 -18.73 34.22
CA ALA A 73 -14.99 -17.73 34.51
C ALA A 73 -14.45 -16.64 35.43
N VAL A 74 -14.64 -15.38 35.03
CA VAL A 74 -14.41 -14.21 35.88
C VAL A 74 -15.75 -13.78 36.47
N THR A 75 -15.96 -14.07 37.75
CA THR A 75 -17.19 -13.74 38.47
C THR A 75 -16.96 -12.60 39.46
N SER A 76 -18.02 -11.88 39.80
CA SER A 76 -17.96 -10.87 40.87
C SER A 76 -19.34 -10.71 41.48
N ASP A 77 -19.40 -10.55 42.80
CA ASP A 77 -20.64 -10.48 43.59
C ASP A 77 -21.45 -9.19 43.34
N ARG A 78 -20.82 -8.19 42.71
CA ARG A 78 -21.45 -6.92 42.30
C ARG A 78 -21.21 -6.67 40.81
N ASN A 79 -22.17 -6.03 40.13
CA ASN A 79 -21.95 -5.50 38.79
C ASN A 79 -20.94 -4.34 38.82
N LEU A 80 -20.20 -4.12 37.73
CA LEU A 80 -19.24 -3.02 37.54
C LEU A 80 -17.93 -3.09 38.37
N VAL A 81 -17.48 -4.28 38.76
CA VAL A 81 -16.26 -4.45 39.59
C VAL A 81 -14.97 -4.65 38.77
N GLY A 82 -15.06 -4.79 37.45
CA GLY A 82 -13.89 -4.96 36.57
C GLY A 82 -13.83 -6.26 35.77
N LYS A 83 -14.92 -7.05 35.72
CA LYS A 83 -14.99 -8.29 34.90
C LYS A 83 -14.62 -8.04 33.44
N SER A 84 -15.27 -7.07 32.80
CA SER A 84 -14.97 -6.67 31.43
C SER A 84 -13.56 -6.10 31.30
N THR A 85 -13.06 -5.40 32.33
CA THR A 85 -11.70 -4.84 32.35
C THR A 85 -10.64 -5.92 32.19
N VAL A 86 -10.78 -7.06 32.86
CA VAL A 86 -9.82 -8.18 32.72
C VAL A 86 -9.74 -8.64 31.26
N LEU A 87 -10.88 -8.87 30.61
CA LEU A 87 -10.92 -9.28 29.19
C LEU A 87 -10.37 -8.21 28.25
N GLU A 88 -10.74 -6.93 28.46
CA GLU A 88 -10.25 -5.84 27.62
C GLU A 88 -8.74 -5.61 27.76
N VAL A 89 -8.16 -5.83 28.95
CA VAL A 89 -6.70 -5.74 29.16
C VAL A 89 -5.98 -6.92 28.47
N VAL A 90 -6.53 -8.14 28.53
CA VAL A 90 -6.01 -9.28 27.77
C VAL A 90 -6.05 -8.99 26.28
N LEU A 91 -7.18 -8.51 25.77
CA LEU A 91 -7.32 -8.14 24.35
C LEU A 91 -6.36 -7.03 23.96
N TRP A 92 -6.17 -6.01 24.80
CA TRP A 92 -5.20 -4.95 24.54
C TRP A 92 -3.78 -5.51 24.40
N CYS A 93 -3.38 -6.42 25.28
CA CYS A 93 -2.06 -7.07 25.19
C CYS A 93 -1.89 -7.91 23.92
N LEU A 94 -2.93 -8.63 23.51
CA LEU A 94 -2.91 -9.47 22.33
C LEU A 94 -3.07 -8.71 21.02
N ARG A 95 -3.62 -7.49 21.04
CA ARG A 95 -3.85 -6.65 19.85
C ARG A 95 -2.80 -5.55 19.68
N GLY A 96 -2.17 -5.13 20.76
CA GLY A 96 -1.34 -3.93 20.84
C GLY A 96 -2.15 -2.61 20.92
N SER A 97 -3.46 -2.65 20.68
CA SER A 97 -4.37 -1.52 20.86
C SER A 97 -5.64 -1.90 21.61
N PRO A 98 -6.22 -1.01 22.45
CA PRO A 98 -7.44 -1.30 23.17
C PRO A 98 -8.64 -1.44 22.22
N LYS A 99 -9.57 -2.37 22.50
CA LYS A 99 -10.81 -2.50 21.73
C LYS A 99 -11.92 -1.61 22.30
N ASN A 100 -12.38 -1.91 23.51
CA ASN A 100 -13.46 -1.17 24.19
C ASN A 100 -13.06 -0.76 25.62
N LEU A 101 -11.76 -0.68 25.92
CA LEU A 101 -11.27 -0.23 27.21
C LEU A 101 -11.60 1.26 27.40
N GLN A 102 -12.39 1.58 28.43
CA GLN A 102 -12.76 2.96 28.74
C GLN A 102 -11.52 3.79 29.10
N ALA A 103 -11.45 5.03 28.61
CA ALA A 103 -10.33 5.94 28.85
C ALA A 103 -10.04 6.14 30.35
N ASP A 104 -11.09 6.26 31.17
CA ASP A 104 -10.94 6.37 32.63
C ASP A 104 -10.23 5.14 33.23
N VAL A 105 -10.63 3.94 32.79
CA VAL A 105 -10.04 2.67 33.26
C VAL A 105 -8.60 2.54 32.79
N ARG A 106 -8.31 2.92 31.53
CA ARG A 106 -6.95 2.98 31.00
C ARG A 106 -6.06 3.91 31.85
N GLY A 107 -6.56 5.10 32.18
CA GLY A 107 -5.84 6.07 33.02
C GLY A 107 -5.66 5.66 34.49
N TRP A 108 -6.34 4.60 34.94
CA TRP A 108 -6.10 3.99 36.24
C TRP A 108 -4.95 3.00 36.24
N LEU A 109 -4.63 2.38 35.10
CA LEU A 109 -3.60 1.37 34.99
C LEU A 109 -2.21 2.03 35.04
N ALA A 110 -1.26 1.34 35.66
CA ALA A 110 0.14 1.76 35.77
C ALA A 110 1.07 0.71 35.17
N LYS A 111 0.83 -0.57 35.46
CA LYS A 111 1.61 -1.70 34.94
C LYS A 111 0.68 -2.80 34.46
N VAL A 112 1.05 -3.43 33.35
CA VAL A 112 0.32 -4.55 32.76
C VAL A 112 1.32 -5.61 32.33
N ARG A 113 0.96 -6.88 32.56
CA ARG A 113 1.70 -8.05 32.12
C ARG A 113 0.73 -9.15 31.70
N LEU A 114 0.93 -9.67 30.49
CA LEU A 114 0.29 -10.88 29.99
C LEU A 114 1.37 -11.89 29.65
N ASP A 115 1.29 -13.09 30.25
CA ASP A 115 2.03 -14.27 29.81
C ASP A 115 1.07 -15.18 29.05
N PHE A 116 1.50 -15.69 27.90
CA PHE A 116 0.70 -16.54 27.03
C PHE A 116 1.60 -17.47 26.22
N ALA A 117 1.06 -18.62 25.80
CA ALA A 117 1.75 -19.55 24.93
C ALA A 117 1.15 -19.50 23.51
N VAL A 118 2.02 -19.67 22.51
CA VAL A 118 1.63 -20.06 21.15
C VAL A 118 2.20 -21.46 20.92
N ASP A 119 1.33 -22.45 20.87
CA ASP A 119 1.68 -23.87 20.97
C ASP A 119 2.58 -24.15 22.19
N ASP A 120 3.82 -24.62 21.96
CA ASP A 120 4.77 -25.01 23.01
C ASP A 120 5.72 -23.86 23.41
N GLU A 121 5.59 -22.68 22.80
CA GLU A 121 6.44 -21.53 23.10
C GLU A 121 5.69 -20.50 23.97
N SER A 122 6.26 -20.17 25.14
CA SER A 122 5.69 -19.14 26.03
C SER A 122 6.30 -17.76 25.77
N TYR A 123 5.45 -16.75 25.82
CA TYR A 123 5.75 -15.35 25.55
C TYR A 123 5.21 -14.45 26.67
N ARG A 124 5.74 -13.24 26.73
CA ARG A 124 5.29 -12.19 27.64
C ARG A 124 5.18 -10.86 26.91
N VAL A 125 4.07 -10.18 27.11
CA VAL A 125 3.92 -8.75 26.87
C VAL A 125 3.85 -8.06 28.22
N ALA A 126 4.77 -7.13 28.49
CA ALA A 126 4.77 -6.36 29.72
C ALA A 126 5.08 -4.88 29.45
N PHE A 127 4.29 -3.98 30.03
CA PHE A 127 4.45 -2.54 29.83
C PHE A 127 4.01 -1.73 31.05
N GLU A 128 4.57 -0.54 31.14
CA GLU A 128 4.16 0.51 32.08
C GLU A 128 3.50 1.64 31.30
N LEU A 129 2.52 2.31 31.92
CA LEU A 129 1.90 3.50 31.34
C LEU A 129 2.60 4.76 31.83
N LYS A 130 3.35 5.40 30.94
CA LYS A 130 4.02 6.69 31.15
C LYS A 130 3.29 7.75 30.33
N ASP A 131 2.77 8.77 31.00
CA ASP A 131 1.92 9.80 30.35
C ASP A 131 0.79 9.20 29.51
N ASP A 132 0.13 8.16 30.05
CA ASP A 132 -0.93 7.37 29.41
C ASP A 132 -0.49 6.62 28.12
N ARG A 133 0.83 6.46 27.89
CA ARG A 133 1.38 5.72 26.75
C ARG A 133 2.07 4.43 27.20
N PRO A 134 1.87 3.32 26.48
CA PRO A 134 2.50 2.05 26.83
C PRO A 134 4.00 2.08 26.48
N VAL A 135 4.85 1.83 27.48
CA VAL A 135 6.29 1.63 27.32
C VAL A 135 6.65 0.26 27.86
N GLY A 136 7.10 -0.65 26.99
CA GLY A 136 7.23 -2.05 27.34
C GLY A 136 7.95 -2.90 26.31
N ARG A 137 7.84 -4.21 26.51
CA ARG A 137 8.56 -5.23 25.73
C ARG A 137 7.69 -6.44 25.43
N LEU A 138 8.02 -7.07 24.31
CA LEU A 138 7.61 -8.42 23.96
C LEU A 138 8.81 -9.35 24.18
N GLU A 139 8.63 -10.42 24.95
CA GLU A 139 9.69 -11.32 25.37
C GLU A 139 9.30 -12.78 25.12
N ARG A 140 10.26 -13.64 24.79
CA ARG A 140 10.09 -15.10 24.73
C ARG A 140 10.72 -15.75 25.96
N ARG A 141 10.02 -16.69 26.57
CA ARG A 141 10.54 -17.51 27.67
C ARG A 141 11.34 -18.68 27.12
N ALA A 142 12.62 -18.76 27.48
CA ALA A 142 13.46 -19.92 27.19
C ALA A 142 13.12 -21.11 28.11
N PRO A 143 13.51 -22.35 27.74
CA PRO A 143 13.26 -23.55 28.56
C PRO A 143 13.84 -23.49 29.97
N ASN A 144 14.90 -22.71 30.18
CA ASN A 144 15.51 -22.46 31.49
C ASN A 144 14.74 -21.44 32.35
N GLY A 145 13.61 -20.91 31.87
CA GLY A 145 12.79 -19.91 32.54
C GLY A 145 13.23 -18.46 32.36
N THR A 146 14.34 -18.20 31.65
CA THR A 146 14.80 -16.83 31.35
C THR A 146 13.98 -16.20 30.23
N TYR A 147 13.82 -14.88 30.26
CA TYR A 147 13.11 -14.13 29.22
C TYR A 147 14.11 -13.44 28.31
N HIS A 148 13.93 -13.62 27.00
CA HIS A 148 14.70 -12.95 25.96
C HIS A 148 13.80 -11.93 25.25
N GLN A 149 14.23 -10.68 25.21
CA GLN A 149 13.54 -9.63 24.47
C GLN A 149 13.50 -9.97 22.98
N LEU A 150 12.30 -9.93 22.41
CA LEU A 150 12.08 -10.01 20.97
C LEU A 150 11.97 -8.62 20.36
N ASP A 151 11.24 -7.73 21.04
CA ASP A 151 11.00 -6.36 20.57
C ASP A 151 10.61 -5.42 21.74
N GLU A 152 10.63 -4.12 21.49
CA GLU A 152 10.25 -3.08 22.45
C GLU A 152 9.37 -2.00 21.82
N PHE A 153 8.57 -1.33 22.65
CA PHE A 153 7.68 -0.27 22.21
C PHE A 153 7.59 0.84 23.26
N ALA A 154 7.37 2.07 22.80
CA ALA A 154 7.26 3.26 23.65
C ALA A 154 6.10 4.19 23.24
N SER A 155 5.17 3.70 22.43
CA SER A 155 3.98 4.43 21.97
C SER A 155 2.85 3.45 21.68
N ASP A 156 1.61 3.96 21.56
CA ASP A 156 0.46 3.16 21.13
C ASP A 156 0.68 2.54 19.74
N ASP A 157 1.11 3.33 18.76
CA ASP A 157 1.37 2.85 17.40
C ASP A 157 2.51 1.82 17.37
N GLY A 158 3.56 2.04 18.17
CA GLY A 158 4.66 1.10 18.30
C GLY A 158 4.21 -0.23 18.93
N PHE A 159 3.35 -0.16 19.94
CA PHE A 159 2.81 -1.36 20.57
C PHE A 159 1.92 -2.17 19.61
N GLU A 160 1.03 -1.49 18.86
CA GLU A 160 0.23 -2.12 17.82
C GLU A 160 1.10 -2.77 16.74
N LEU A 161 2.14 -2.08 16.27
CA LEU A 161 3.05 -2.61 15.25
C LEU A 161 3.79 -3.87 15.72
N VAL A 162 4.38 -3.83 16.92
CA VAL A 162 5.14 -4.95 17.50
C VAL A 162 4.25 -6.17 17.66
N VAL A 163 3.07 -6.01 18.27
CA VAL A 163 2.15 -7.13 18.50
C VAL A 163 1.56 -7.64 17.19
N SER A 164 1.22 -6.74 16.25
CA SER A 164 0.69 -7.11 14.95
C SER A 164 1.68 -7.97 14.17
N ARG A 165 2.94 -7.54 14.06
CA ARG A 165 3.99 -8.30 13.38
C ARG A 165 4.20 -9.67 14.04
N PHE A 166 4.36 -9.67 15.36
CA PHE A 166 4.55 -10.90 16.11
C PHE A 166 3.40 -11.89 15.91
N MET A 167 2.15 -11.47 16.05
CA MET A 167 1.00 -12.37 15.95
C MET A 167 0.76 -12.88 14.53
N MET A 168 1.03 -12.05 13.51
CA MET A 168 0.98 -12.50 12.11
C MET A 168 2.03 -13.59 11.86
N ASP A 169 3.26 -13.41 12.36
CA ASP A 169 4.35 -14.38 12.18
C ASP A 169 4.12 -15.66 13.03
N ALA A 170 3.80 -15.51 14.32
CA ALA A 170 3.62 -16.62 15.26
C ALA A 170 2.45 -17.54 14.88
N LEU A 171 1.39 -16.97 14.31
CA LEU A 171 0.22 -17.72 13.85
C LEU A 171 0.31 -18.13 12.37
N ASP A 172 1.38 -17.71 11.68
CA ASP A 172 1.56 -17.83 10.23
C ASP A 172 0.31 -17.38 9.45
N LEU A 173 -0.09 -16.14 9.67
CA LEU A 173 -1.21 -15.51 8.98
C LEU A 173 -0.69 -14.60 7.87
N ASP A 174 -1.35 -14.62 6.72
CA ASP A 174 -1.11 -13.65 5.65
C ASP A 174 -2.13 -12.49 5.76
N PRO A 175 -1.73 -11.24 5.47
CA PRO A 175 -2.68 -10.13 5.42
C PRO A 175 -3.74 -10.37 4.35
N LEU A 176 -4.99 -10.00 4.63
CA LEU A 176 -6.10 -10.21 3.71
C LEU A 176 -6.33 -8.97 2.83
N PRO A 177 -6.09 -9.05 1.50
CA PRO A 177 -6.31 -7.92 0.61
C PRO A 177 -7.80 -7.74 0.30
N ALA A 178 -8.27 -6.49 0.34
CA ALA A 178 -9.63 -6.10 -0.01
C ALA A 178 -9.64 -4.84 -0.87
N MET A 179 -10.60 -4.77 -1.80
CA MET A 179 -10.88 -3.53 -2.53
C MET A 179 -11.82 -2.68 -1.67
N GLN A 180 -11.37 -1.49 -1.26
CA GLN A 180 -12.15 -0.55 -0.46
C GLN A 180 -12.18 0.82 -1.13
N GLY A 181 -13.31 1.53 -1.04
CA GLY A 181 -13.48 2.86 -1.62
C GLY A 181 -14.77 3.00 -2.43
N ARG A 182 -15.02 4.20 -2.95
CA ARG A 182 -16.17 4.52 -3.82
C ARG A 182 -15.95 3.97 -5.23
N ASP A 183 -17.02 3.74 -5.97
CA ASP A 183 -16.92 3.24 -7.34
C ASP A 183 -16.10 4.18 -8.23
N GLY A 184 -15.07 3.63 -8.87
CA GLY A 184 -14.07 4.38 -9.65
C GLY A 184 -12.78 4.72 -8.89
N GLU A 185 -12.82 4.75 -7.55
CA GLU A 185 -11.70 5.12 -6.66
C GLU A 185 -11.40 4.02 -5.62
N LYS A 186 -11.74 2.77 -5.94
CA LYS A 186 -11.36 1.65 -5.07
C LYS A 186 -9.84 1.47 -5.07
N GLU A 187 -9.30 1.27 -3.88
CA GLU A 187 -7.90 0.97 -3.62
C GLU A 187 -7.79 -0.37 -2.91
N VAL A 188 -6.62 -1.01 -3.04
CA VAL A 188 -6.32 -2.23 -2.31
C VAL A 188 -5.91 -1.84 -0.89
N VAL A 189 -6.67 -2.31 0.09
CA VAL A 189 -6.36 -2.21 1.51
C VAL A 189 -6.00 -3.61 2.03
N GLN A 190 -4.93 -3.68 2.82
CA GLN A 190 -4.50 -4.90 3.47
C GLN A 190 -5.04 -4.94 4.91
N HIS A 191 -5.77 -5.99 5.25
CA HIS A 191 -6.25 -6.22 6.62
C HIS A 191 -5.28 -7.15 7.35
N GLY A 192 -4.52 -6.60 8.30
CA GLY A 192 -3.59 -7.33 9.16
C GLY A 192 -4.20 -7.73 10.52
N TRP A 193 -3.34 -7.90 11.52
CA TRP A 193 -3.70 -8.43 12.82
C TRP A 193 -4.84 -7.70 13.54
N ALA A 194 -4.91 -6.37 13.46
CA ALA A 194 -5.98 -5.59 14.10
C ALA A 194 -7.39 -6.01 13.63
N ALA A 195 -7.54 -6.42 12.36
CA ALA A 195 -8.78 -6.96 11.82
C ALA A 195 -8.96 -8.43 12.17
N LEU A 196 -7.89 -9.24 12.06
CA LEU A 196 -7.94 -10.69 12.27
C LEU A 196 -8.18 -11.08 13.73
N SER A 197 -7.58 -10.34 14.66
CA SER A 197 -7.69 -10.56 16.11
C SER A 197 -9.12 -10.50 16.65
N ASN A 198 -10.05 -9.91 15.89
CA ASN A 198 -11.47 -9.92 16.23
C ASN A 198 -12.10 -11.33 16.26
N ALA A 199 -11.48 -12.32 15.62
CA ALA A 199 -11.95 -13.70 15.70
C ALA A 199 -11.77 -14.34 17.09
N PHE A 200 -10.89 -13.78 17.94
CA PHE A 200 -10.62 -14.33 19.28
C PHE A 200 -11.58 -13.83 20.36
N TYR A 201 -12.47 -12.90 20.02
CA TYR A 201 -13.42 -12.32 20.98
C TYR A 201 -14.83 -12.31 20.44
N PHE A 202 -15.72 -13.04 21.12
CA PHE A 202 -17.16 -13.00 20.93
C PHE A 202 -17.79 -12.29 22.13
N GLY A 203 -18.04 -10.99 21.98
CA GLY A 203 -18.78 -10.19 22.96
C GLY A 203 -20.30 -10.38 22.87
N GLY A 204 -21.05 -9.65 23.69
CA GLY A 204 -22.48 -9.90 23.91
C GLY A 204 -23.45 -9.46 22.82
N ASP A 205 -23.17 -8.41 22.05
CA ASP A 205 -24.06 -7.91 20.99
C ASP A 205 -23.31 -7.79 19.65
N HIS A 206 -23.52 -8.76 18.74
CA HIS A 206 -22.76 -8.88 17.50
C HIS A 206 -23.72 -9.01 16.31
N LYS A 207 -23.73 -8.02 15.42
CA LYS A 207 -24.43 -8.09 14.11
C LYS A 207 -23.69 -8.99 13.11
N ILE A 208 -22.41 -9.28 13.37
CA ILE A 208 -21.51 -10.04 12.52
C ILE A 208 -20.72 -10.99 13.42
N LEU A 209 -20.68 -12.28 13.09
CA LEU A 209 -20.03 -13.30 13.93
C LEU A 209 -18.50 -13.18 13.96
N LEU A 210 -17.88 -12.67 12.88
CA LEU A 210 -16.43 -12.56 12.75
C LEU A 210 -16.04 -11.18 12.23
N GLY A 211 -15.26 -10.44 13.01
CA GLY A 211 -14.79 -9.10 12.65
C GLY A 211 -15.78 -7.99 13.00
N ASP A 212 -15.29 -6.75 12.98
CA ASP A 212 -16.07 -5.55 13.29
C ASP A 212 -16.61 -4.85 12.03
N THR A 213 -16.28 -5.35 10.83
CA THR A 213 -16.63 -4.71 9.55
C THR A 213 -17.20 -5.73 8.57
N SER A 214 -18.41 -5.49 8.04
CA SER A 214 -19.04 -6.35 7.01
C SER A 214 -18.56 -6.07 5.59
N MET A 215 -17.69 -5.07 5.41
CA MET A 215 -17.28 -4.60 4.09
C MET A 215 -16.39 -5.63 3.38
N ALA A 216 -16.50 -5.64 2.05
CA ALA A 216 -15.70 -6.48 1.14
C ALA A 216 -15.75 -8.01 1.39
N GLY A 217 -16.73 -8.50 2.15
CA GLY A 217 -16.86 -9.93 2.47
C GLY A 217 -15.78 -10.44 3.43
N LEU A 218 -15.15 -9.55 4.19
CA LEU A 218 -14.08 -9.87 5.14
C LEU A 218 -14.47 -10.96 6.15
N PRO A 219 -15.68 -10.97 6.76
CA PRO A 219 -16.07 -12.03 7.70
C PRO A 219 -16.03 -13.43 7.10
N ALA A 220 -16.50 -13.59 5.86
CA ALA A 220 -16.51 -14.87 5.16
C ALA A 220 -15.08 -15.33 4.83
N ARG A 221 -14.19 -14.40 4.47
CA ARG A 221 -12.78 -14.71 4.18
C ARG A 221 -12.01 -15.09 5.44
N MET A 222 -12.24 -14.37 6.54
CA MET A 222 -11.69 -14.72 7.85
C MET A 222 -12.13 -16.12 8.27
N LEU A 223 -13.43 -16.44 8.13
CA LEU A 223 -13.94 -17.79 8.42
C LEU A 223 -13.23 -18.85 7.58
N GLN A 224 -13.09 -18.61 6.26
CA GLN A 224 -12.41 -19.54 5.37
C GLN A 224 -10.95 -19.75 5.75
N MET A 225 -10.26 -18.68 6.15
CA MET A 225 -8.88 -18.71 6.63
C MET A 225 -8.76 -19.51 7.92
N TYR A 226 -9.59 -19.24 8.94
CA TYR A 226 -9.51 -19.91 10.24
C TYR A 226 -9.96 -21.38 10.22
N ILE A 227 -10.89 -21.75 9.33
CA ILE A 227 -11.24 -23.16 9.09
C ILE A 227 -10.11 -23.89 8.34
N GLY A 228 -9.20 -23.16 7.70
CA GLY A 228 -8.15 -23.74 6.86
C GLY A 228 -8.70 -24.30 5.55
N LEU A 229 -9.68 -23.62 4.95
CA LEU A 229 -10.23 -24.04 3.65
C LEU A 229 -9.14 -23.95 2.57
N PRO A 230 -8.87 -25.05 1.84
CA PRO A 230 -7.86 -25.05 0.79
C PRO A 230 -8.12 -23.94 -0.23
N TRP A 231 -7.05 -23.27 -0.64
CA TRP A 231 -7.02 -22.20 -1.65
C TRP A 231 -7.79 -20.94 -1.27
N ALA A 232 -8.27 -20.79 -0.03
CA ALA A 232 -9.04 -19.61 0.39
C ALA A 232 -8.23 -18.30 0.26
N SER A 233 -6.99 -18.30 0.75
CA SER A 233 -6.09 -17.16 0.64
C SER A 233 -5.75 -16.89 -0.82
N THR A 234 -5.28 -17.90 -1.56
CA THR A 234 -4.94 -17.78 -2.99
C THR A 234 -6.12 -17.22 -3.81
N LYS A 235 -7.33 -17.72 -3.61
CA LYS A 235 -8.55 -17.21 -4.27
C LYS A 235 -8.82 -15.75 -3.92
N THR A 236 -8.59 -15.35 -2.66
CA THR A 236 -8.76 -13.97 -2.21
C THR A 236 -7.76 -13.04 -2.92
N PHE A 237 -6.49 -13.42 -3.00
CA PHE A 237 -5.47 -12.66 -3.73
C PHE A 237 -5.79 -12.56 -5.22
N VAL A 238 -6.16 -13.67 -5.88
CA VAL A 238 -6.56 -13.67 -7.30
C VAL A 238 -7.76 -12.78 -7.56
N ALA A 239 -8.80 -12.88 -6.72
CA ALA A 239 -10.02 -12.08 -6.91
C ALA A 239 -9.77 -10.58 -6.71
N THR A 240 -8.90 -10.21 -5.76
CA THR A 240 -8.52 -8.80 -5.57
C THR A 240 -7.65 -8.29 -6.71
N ALA A 241 -6.65 -9.06 -7.15
CA ALA A 241 -5.80 -8.72 -8.30
C ALA A 241 -6.61 -8.56 -9.60
N SER A 242 -7.56 -9.48 -9.88
CA SER A 242 -8.44 -9.38 -11.06
C SER A 242 -9.24 -8.08 -11.05
N LYS A 243 -9.84 -7.73 -9.92
CA LYS A 243 -10.61 -6.49 -9.77
C LYS A 243 -9.75 -5.24 -9.95
N GLU A 244 -8.52 -5.25 -9.41
CA GLU A 244 -7.59 -4.14 -9.58
C GLU A 244 -7.19 -3.95 -11.04
N ILE A 245 -6.88 -5.06 -11.75
CA ILE A 245 -6.55 -5.03 -13.19
C ILE A 245 -7.74 -4.52 -14.01
N GLU A 246 -8.94 -5.02 -13.75
CA GLU A 246 -10.18 -4.58 -14.42
C GLU A 246 -10.42 -3.09 -14.21
N GLN A 247 -10.24 -2.57 -12.99
CA GLN A 247 -10.39 -1.16 -12.69
C GLN A 247 -9.33 -0.31 -13.42
N LYS A 248 -8.06 -0.75 -13.43
CA LYS A 248 -6.99 -0.05 -14.17
C LYS A 248 -7.28 -0.02 -15.66
N ARG A 249 -7.76 -1.13 -16.23
CA ARG A 249 -8.17 -1.21 -17.64
C ARG A 249 -9.33 -0.27 -17.94
N ALA A 250 -10.40 -0.29 -17.13
CA ALA A 250 -11.55 0.59 -17.31
C ALA A 250 -11.16 2.08 -17.19
N LYS A 251 -10.22 2.43 -16.30
CA LYS A 251 -9.66 3.79 -16.22
C LYS A 251 -8.88 4.17 -17.48
N ALA A 252 -8.02 3.29 -17.98
CA ALA A 252 -7.24 3.52 -19.20
C ALA A 252 -8.14 3.67 -20.45
N GLU A 253 -9.16 2.81 -20.59
CA GLU A 253 -10.13 2.89 -21.68
C GLU A 253 -10.90 4.21 -21.64
N LYS A 254 -11.36 4.65 -20.46
CA LYS A 254 -12.02 5.96 -20.29
C LYS A 254 -11.10 7.13 -20.61
N ALA A 255 -9.82 7.06 -20.23
CA ALA A 255 -8.84 8.09 -20.55
C ALA A 255 -8.57 8.18 -22.05
N LEU A 256 -8.46 7.03 -22.74
CA LEU A 256 -8.29 6.97 -24.18
C LEU A 256 -9.51 7.53 -24.92
N GLU A 257 -10.72 7.16 -24.49
CA GLU A 257 -11.96 7.65 -25.10
C GLU A 257 -12.10 9.17 -24.93
N ARG A 258 -11.77 9.68 -23.74
CA ARG A 258 -11.74 11.12 -23.48
C ARG A 258 -10.74 11.83 -24.40
N SER A 259 -9.51 11.31 -24.51
CA SER A 259 -8.48 11.87 -25.40
C SER A 259 -8.91 11.85 -26.88
N ARG A 260 -9.55 10.77 -27.34
CA ARG A 260 -10.10 10.67 -28.71
C ARG A 260 -11.21 11.69 -28.95
N SER A 261 -12.12 11.84 -28.00
CA SER A 261 -13.20 12.82 -28.08
C SER A 261 -12.65 14.25 -28.13
N GLU A 262 -11.67 14.57 -27.29
CA GLU A 262 -11.00 15.88 -27.27
C GLU A 262 -10.26 16.15 -28.60
N ALA A 263 -9.55 15.15 -29.14
CA ALA A 263 -8.89 15.25 -30.44
C ALA A 263 -9.87 15.45 -31.61
N GLN A 264 -11.03 14.76 -31.59
CA GLN A 264 -12.08 14.96 -32.59
C GLN A 264 -12.68 16.37 -32.54
N VAL A 265 -12.93 16.89 -31.33
CA VAL A 265 -13.43 18.28 -31.16
C VAL A 265 -12.40 19.29 -31.67
N ALA A 266 -11.12 19.10 -31.34
CA ALA A 266 -10.05 19.96 -31.84
C ALA A 266 -9.94 19.92 -33.37
N ARG A 267 -10.01 18.73 -33.97
CA ARG A 267 -9.99 18.54 -35.42
C ARG A 267 -11.16 19.22 -36.12
N ALA A 268 -12.39 19.03 -35.63
CA ALA A 268 -13.58 19.64 -36.21
C ALA A 268 -13.51 21.18 -36.16
N ARG A 269 -12.95 21.74 -35.08
CA ARG A 269 -12.70 23.18 -34.97
C ARG A 269 -11.70 23.67 -36.03
N LEU A 270 -10.56 22.99 -36.19
CA LEU A 270 -9.55 23.34 -37.18
C LEU A 270 -10.08 23.23 -38.62
N GLU A 271 -10.87 22.20 -38.92
CA GLU A 271 -11.53 22.04 -40.22
C GLU A 271 -12.51 23.19 -40.51
N ALA A 272 -13.27 23.65 -39.51
CA ALA A 272 -14.15 24.80 -39.64
C ALA A 272 -13.39 26.12 -39.84
N GLU A 273 -12.29 26.33 -39.11
CA GLU A 273 -11.41 27.49 -39.27
C GLU A 273 -10.77 27.52 -40.67
N LEU A 274 -10.33 26.36 -41.18
CA LEU A 274 -9.80 26.20 -42.53
C LEU A 274 -10.85 26.51 -43.60
N ALA A 275 -12.05 25.95 -43.47
CA ALA A 275 -13.14 26.19 -44.42
C ALA A 275 -13.55 27.68 -44.45
N ALA A 276 -13.59 28.34 -43.29
CA ALA A 276 -13.85 29.78 -43.22
C ALA A 276 -12.74 30.59 -43.90
N ALA A 277 -11.47 30.24 -43.67
CA ALA A 277 -10.34 30.89 -44.33
C ALA A 277 -10.37 30.70 -45.86
N GLN A 278 -10.71 29.50 -46.34
CA GLN A 278 -10.87 29.21 -47.77
C GLN A 278 -12.02 29.99 -48.38
N LYS A 279 -13.17 30.07 -47.69
CA LYS A 279 -14.30 30.87 -48.16
C LYS A 279 -13.95 32.36 -48.24
N ASN A 280 -13.30 32.91 -47.22
CA ASN A 280 -12.84 34.30 -47.22
C ASN A 280 -11.86 34.58 -48.38
N LEU A 281 -11.06 33.59 -48.78
CA LEU A 281 -10.19 33.70 -49.95
C LEU A 281 -10.97 33.67 -51.27
N ALA A 282 -12.01 32.84 -51.37
CA ALA A 282 -12.85 32.71 -52.56
C ALA A 282 -13.81 33.90 -52.77
N ASP A 283 -14.28 34.52 -51.68
CA ASP A 283 -15.17 35.70 -51.70
C ASP A 283 -14.43 37.02 -52.05
N LEU A 284 -13.12 36.96 -52.33
CA LEU A 284 -12.36 38.11 -52.84
C LEU A 284 -12.80 38.41 -54.29
N PRO A 285 -13.30 39.61 -54.61
CA PRO A 285 -13.90 39.92 -55.91
C PRO A 285 -12.90 39.85 -57.08
N SER A 286 -13.29 39.15 -58.15
CA SER A 286 -12.44 38.87 -59.32
C SER A 286 -12.60 39.83 -60.51
N GLU A 287 -13.46 40.85 -60.46
CA GLU A 287 -13.71 41.73 -61.62
C GLU A 287 -13.63 43.22 -61.28
N THR A 288 -12.39 43.69 -61.17
CA THR A 288 -11.81 44.84 -61.90
C THR A 288 -10.33 44.83 -61.52
N THR A 289 -9.66 43.74 -61.90
CA THR A 289 -8.35 43.44 -61.36
C THR A 289 -7.32 44.21 -62.19
N SER A 290 -7.11 45.48 -61.83
CA SER A 290 -5.87 46.17 -62.13
C SER A 290 -4.70 45.22 -61.79
N ALA A 291 -3.61 45.25 -62.57
CA ALA A 291 -2.40 44.50 -62.27
C ALA A 291 -1.93 44.70 -60.81
N GLU A 292 -2.26 45.86 -60.23
CA GLU A 292 -2.05 46.22 -58.82
C GLU A 292 -2.91 45.42 -57.82
N ALA A 293 -4.16 45.12 -58.16
CA ALA A 293 -5.06 44.30 -57.35
C ALA A 293 -4.66 42.81 -57.41
N LEU A 294 -4.18 42.34 -58.57
CA LEU A 294 -3.61 40.99 -58.73
C LEU A 294 -2.30 40.85 -57.93
N ASN A 295 -1.43 41.85 -57.95
CA ASN A 295 -0.23 41.87 -57.12
C ASN A 295 -0.57 41.89 -55.63
N LYS A 296 -1.51 42.73 -55.18
CA LYS A 296 -1.95 42.74 -53.77
C LYS A 296 -2.60 41.42 -53.33
N ALA A 297 -3.39 40.78 -54.19
CA ALA A 297 -3.96 39.47 -53.91
C ALA A 297 -2.87 38.39 -53.86
N GLY A 298 -1.88 38.45 -54.76
CA GLY A 298 -0.70 37.59 -54.74
C GLY A 298 0.14 37.76 -53.47
N GLU A 299 0.32 39.00 -53.01
CA GLU A 299 0.97 39.32 -51.74
C GLU A 299 0.19 38.79 -50.53
N ALA A 300 -1.14 38.94 -50.53
CA ALA A 300 -2.02 38.45 -49.48
C ALA A 300 -2.06 36.91 -49.43
N VAL A 301 -2.09 36.23 -50.58
CA VAL A 301 -1.97 34.77 -50.68
C VAL A 301 -0.60 34.33 -50.20
N ALA A 302 0.48 34.97 -50.66
CA ALA A 302 1.83 34.65 -50.20
C ALA A 302 1.98 34.84 -48.69
N GLU A 303 1.36 35.87 -48.11
CA GLU A 303 1.35 36.09 -46.66
C GLU A 303 0.49 35.07 -45.90
N ALA A 304 -0.68 34.73 -46.42
CA ALA A 304 -1.52 33.68 -45.84
C ALA A 304 -0.83 32.31 -45.89
N THR A 305 -0.17 31.97 -47.00
CA THR A 305 0.64 30.75 -47.13
C THR A 305 1.83 30.77 -46.17
N ARG A 306 2.55 31.90 -46.03
CA ARG A 306 3.61 32.03 -45.02
C ARG A 306 3.08 31.80 -43.61
N ARG A 307 1.98 32.46 -43.24
CA ARG A 307 1.35 32.29 -41.91
C ARG A 307 0.88 30.85 -41.68
N MET A 308 0.34 30.20 -42.70
CA MET A 308 -0.07 28.80 -42.60
C MET A 308 1.13 27.88 -42.40
N SER A 309 2.21 28.07 -43.15
CA SER A 309 3.46 27.32 -42.97
C SER A 309 4.10 27.58 -41.60
N GLU A 310 4.08 28.81 -41.10
CA GLU A 310 4.54 29.16 -39.76
C GLU A 310 3.70 28.49 -38.66
N LEU A 311 2.38 28.47 -38.81
CA LEU A 311 1.48 27.80 -37.86
C LEU A 311 1.66 26.28 -37.90
N GLN A 312 1.86 25.68 -39.08
CA GLN A 312 2.17 24.26 -39.23
C GLN A 312 3.52 23.91 -38.60
N ALA A 313 4.55 24.74 -38.81
CA ALA A 313 5.86 24.56 -38.17
C ALA A 313 5.74 24.66 -36.64
N ARG A 314 5.04 25.67 -36.11
CA ARG A 314 4.80 25.80 -34.67
C ARG A 314 4.02 24.63 -34.09
N ALA A 315 3.03 24.10 -34.81
CA ALA A 315 2.29 22.93 -34.36
C ALA A 315 3.18 21.69 -34.28
N ALA A 316 4.03 21.48 -35.30
CA ALA A 316 5.01 20.38 -35.30
C ALA A 316 6.05 20.53 -34.19
N ASP A 317 6.53 21.75 -33.92
CA ASP A 317 7.47 22.03 -32.82
C ASP A 317 6.84 21.73 -31.45
N VAL A 318 5.59 22.15 -31.22
CA VAL A 318 4.86 21.87 -29.97
C VAL A 318 4.63 20.37 -29.79
N GLU A 319 4.33 19.64 -30.86
CA GLU A 319 4.17 18.18 -30.82
C GLU A 319 5.49 17.47 -30.51
N ALA A 320 6.59 17.90 -31.15
CA ALA A 320 7.93 17.37 -30.88
C ALA A 320 8.40 17.65 -29.45
N ASP A 321 8.09 18.83 -28.90
CA ASP A 321 8.40 19.18 -27.51
C ASP A 321 7.56 18.37 -26.53
N ALA A 322 6.27 18.15 -26.81
CA ALA A 322 5.42 17.30 -25.98
C ALA A 322 5.93 15.85 -25.95
N ASP A 323 6.38 15.32 -27.08
CA ASP A 323 7.00 13.99 -27.17
C ASP A 323 8.36 13.92 -26.45
N ARG A 324 9.13 15.01 -26.46
CA ARG A 324 10.40 15.11 -25.72
C ARG A 324 10.13 15.10 -24.21
N VAL A 325 9.19 15.89 -23.73
CA VAL A 325 8.79 15.93 -22.31
C VAL A 325 8.26 14.58 -21.84
N ARG A 326 7.44 13.90 -22.67
CA ARG A 326 6.93 12.55 -22.35
C ARG A 326 8.06 11.53 -22.22
N ARG A 327 9.04 11.55 -23.12
CA ARG A 327 10.21 10.65 -23.05
C ARG A 327 11.03 10.88 -21.79
N VAL A 328 11.36 12.14 -21.48
CA VAL A 328 12.11 12.50 -20.26
C VAL A 328 11.37 12.02 -19.01
N ALA A 329 10.04 12.23 -18.93
CA ALA A 329 9.26 11.77 -17.78
C ALA A 329 9.25 10.23 -17.64
N MET A 330 9.20 9.49 -18.75
CA MET A 330 9.28 8.01 -18.73
C MET A 330 10.67 7.52 -18.32
N ASP A 331 11.72 8.18 -18.79
CA ASP A 331 13.10 7.81 -18.46
C ASP A 331 13.40 8.09 -16.97
N ASP A 332 12.92 9.22 -16.43
CA ASP A 332 13.05 9.54 -14.99
C ASP A 332 12.28 8.54 -14.11
N GLU A 333 11.07 8.13 -14.51
CA GLU A 333 10.32 7.08 -13.80
C GLU A 333 11.06 5.74 -13.80
N ARG A 334 11.68 5.39 -14.93
CA ARG A 334 12.49 4.18 -15.04
C ARG A 334 13.70 4.27 -14.11
N ALA A 335 14.41 5.40 -14.10
CA ALA A 335 15.55 5.62 -13.22
C ALA A 335 15.18 5.46 -11.73
N VAL A 336 14.02 5.98 -11.30
CA VAL A 336 13.53 5.79 -9.92
C VAL A 336 13.27 4.31 -9.62
N ARG A 337 12.64 3.57 -10.55
CA ARG A 337 12.41 2.13 -10.37
C ARG A 337 13.74 1.37 -10.27
N ASP A 338 14.67 1.64 -11.18
CA ASP A 338 15.97 0.97 -11.23
C ASP A 338 16.78 1.24 -9.94
N LEU A 339 16.73 2.48 -9.40
CA LEU A 339 17.33 2.82 -8.12
C LEU A 339 16.68 2.08 -6.95
N ARG A 340 15.34 2.02 -6.88
CA ARG A 340 14.64 1.26 -5.84
C ARG A 340 14.98 -0.23 -5.87
N GLU A 341 15.01 -0.82 -7.07
CA GLU A 341 15.40 -2.21 -7.25
C GLU A 341 16.86 -2.44 -6.83
N THR A 342 17.75 -1.51 -7.17
CA THR A 342 19.17 -1.55 -6.75
C THR A 342 19.31 -1.45 -5.23
N ILE A 343 18.57 -0.58 -4.56
CA ILE A 343 18.59 -0.43 -3.09
C ILE A 343 18.14 -1.73 -2.42
N VAL A 344 17.00 -2.28 -2.86
CA VAL A 344 16.46 -3.53 -2.30
C VAL A 344 17.42 -4.69 -2.53
N ALA A 345 17.97 -4.81 -3.74
CA ALA A 345 18.96 -5.85 -4.05
C ALA A 345 20.21 -5.69 -3.18
N THR A 346 20.74 -4.48 -3.05
CA THR A 346 21.94 -4.19 -2.24
C THR A 346 21.71 -4.51 -0.77
N GLN A 347 20.57 -4.10 -0.19
CA GLN A 347 20.22 -4.45 1.19
C GLN A 347 20.06 -5.97 1.38
N PHE A 348 19.44 -6.64 0.42
CA PHE A 348 19.28 -8.09 0.46
C PHE A 348 20.62 -8.82 0.44
N PHE A 349 21.50 -8.50 -0.51
CA PHE A 349 22.81 -9.17 -0.64
C PHE A 349 23.78 -8.81 0.50
N ASN A 350 23.76 -7.56 0.98
CA ASN A 350 24.58 -7.14 2.12
C ASN A 350 24.04 -7.64 3.46
N GLY A 351 22.76 -8.05 3.53
CA GLY A 351 22.16 -8.67 4.70
C GLY A 351 22.42 -10.17 4.81
N LEU A 352 23.06 -10.79 3.80
CA LEU A 352 23.42 -12.20 3.85
C LEU A 352 24.61 -12.41 4.77
N ASN A 353 24.54 -13.44 5.62
CA ASN A 353 25.65 -13.89 6.44
C ASN A 353 26.13 -15.27 5.96
N PRO A 354 26.91 -15.34 4.87
CA PRO A 354 27.32 -16.60 4.27
C PRO A 354 28.34 -17.35 5.15
N GLU A 355 28.09 -18.64 5.39
CA GLU A 355 29.02 -19.51 6.14
C GLU A 355 30.30 -19.83 5.35
N CYS A 356 30.21 -19.78 4.01
CA CYS A 356 31.31 -20.03 3.09
C CYS A 356 31.38 -18.95 2.00
N CYS A 357 32.60 -18.64 1.52
CA CYS A 357 32.78 -17.73 0.39
C CYS A 357 32.18 -18.34 -0.89
N PRO A 358 31.28 -17.63 -1.60
CA PRO A 358 30.60 -18.17 -2.78
C PRO A 358 31.53 -18.36 -4.00
N ARG A 359 32.76 -17.85 -3.95
CA ARG A 359 33.73 -17.94 -5.06
C ARG A 359 34.73 -19.09 -4.93
N CYS A 360 35.15 -19.41 -3.71
CA CYS A 360 36.19 -20.41 -3.45
C CYS A 360 35.80 -21.43 -2.37
N GLU A 361 34.55 -21.38 -1.89
CA GLU A 361 33.95 -22.30 -0.90
C GLU A 361 34.68 -22.36 0.45
N THR A 362 35.64 -21.45 0.68
CA THR A 362 36.36 -21.38 1.94
C THR A 362 35.45 -20.87 3.05
N HIS A 363 35.46 -21.55 4.19
CA HIS A 363 34.65 -21.19 5.35
C HIS A 363 35.02 -19.80 5.87
N VAL A 364 34.01 -18.96 6.11
CA VAL A 364 34.18 -17.61 6.65
C VAL A 364 34.31 -17.74 8.17
N THR A 365 35.45 -17.34 8.73
CA THR A 365 35.66 -17.44 10.18
C THR A 365 34.82 -16.43 10.95
N LYS A 366 34.40 -16.77 12.18
CA LYS A 366 33.68 -15.84 13.08
C LYS A 366 34.46 -14.55 13.35
N ALA A 367 35.79 -14.60 13.31
CA ALA A 367 36.65 -13.42 13.45
C ALA A 367 36.45 -12.42 12.28
N ARG A 368 36.32 -12.93 11.05
CA ARG A 368 36.07 -12.11 9.86
C ARG A 368 34.67 -11.51 9.84
N VAL A 369 33.65 -12.26 10.25
CA VAL A 369 32.28 -11.73 10.40
C VAL A 369 32.24 -10.61 11.45
N ARG A 370 32.95 -10.77 12.56
CA ARG A 370 33.04 -9.73 13.59
C ARG A 370 33.76 -8.48 13.10
N ALA A 371 34.86 -8.65 12.37
CA ALA A 371 35.62 -7.53 11.79
C ALA A 371 34.78 -6.72 10.77
N GLU A 372 33.84 -7.33 10.06
CA GLU A 372 32.92 -6.61 9.19
C GLU A 372 32.02 -5.63 9.97
N THR A 373 31.56 -6.03 11.15
CA THR A 373 30.71 -5.18 12.00
C THR A 373 31.51 -4.15 12.80
N THR A 374 32.70 -4.50 13.30
CA THR A 374 33.45 -3.64 14.23
C THR A 374 34.54 -2.80 13.58
N GLU A 375 35.11 -3.27 12.47
CA GLU A 375 36.25 -2.64 11.78
C GLU A 375 35.90 -2.25 10.34
N LEU A 376 34.67 -2.52 9.88
CA LEU A 376 34.21 -2.29 8.52
C LEU A 376 35.12 -2.95 7.48
N VAL A 377 35.52 -4.20 7.73
CA VAL A 377 36.34 -5.00 6.81
C VAL A 377 35.51 -6.18 6.32
N CYS A 378 35.29 -6.29 5.01
CA CYS A 378 34.42 -7.31 4.42
C CYS A 378 34.83 -8.72 4.84
N SER A 379 33.89 -9.51 5.36
CA SER A 379 34.13 -10.87 5.86
C SER A 379 34.58 -11.86 4.77
N LEU A 380 34.28 -11.55 3.50
CA LEU A 380 34.62 -12.37 2.34
C LEU A 380 36.00 -12.05 1.74
N CYS A 381 36.22 -10.80 1.35
CA CYS A 381 37.43 -10.38 0.62
C CYS A 381 38.45 -9.63 1.48
N ALA A 382 38.11 -9.27 2.73
CA ALA A 382 38.93 -8.47 3.65
C ALA A 382 39.29 -7.05 3.14
N GLU A 383 38.57 -6.53 2.15
CA GLU A 383 38.67 -5.12 1.76
C GLU A 383 37.91 -4.22 2.74
N SER A 384 38.38 -2.98 2.91
CA SER A 384 37.71 -1.96 3.72
C SER A 384 36.39 -1.53 3.09
N ILE A 385 35.35 -1.46 3.91
CA ILE A 385 34.01 -0.96 3.59
C ILE A 385 33.96 0.52 3.99
N PRO A 386 33.70 1.44 3.05
CA PRO A 386 33.53 2.86 3.36
C PRO A 386 32.34 3.09 4.30
N GLU A 387 32.52 3.96 5.31
CA GLU A 387 31.49 4.34 6.31
C GLU A 387 30.27 5.03 5.67
N ASP A 388 30.47 5.73 4.56
CA ASP A 388 29.50 6.56 3.83
C ASP A 388 28.67 5.80 2.78
N ARG A 389 28.94 4.50 2.57
CA ARG A 389 28.36 3.70 1.47
C ARG A 389 26.82 3.59 1.53
N PHE A 390 26.20 3.82 2.68
CA PHE A 390 24.75 3.68 2.87
C PHE A 390 23.98 5.02 2.96
N GLU A 391 24.67 6.15 3.18
CA GLU A 391 24.01 7.48 3.24
C GLU A 391 23.65 8.01 1.85
N ASP A 392 24.48 7.73 0.83
CA ASP A 392 24.36 8.27 -0.53
C ASP A 392 23.13 7.73 -1.32
N LEU A 393 22.69 6.50 -1.04
CA LEU A 393 21.60 5.85 -1.79
C LEU A 393 20.21 6.42 -1.49
N SER A 394 19.99 6.94 -0.27
CA SER A 394 18.71 7.56 0.09
C SER A 394 18.57 8.96 -0.51
N GLU A 395 19.68 9.72 -0.54
CA GLU A 395 19.72 11.07 -1.13
C GLU A 395 19.55 11.00 -2.65
N THR A 396 20.29 10.11 -3.32
CA THR A 396 20.15 9.88 -4.77
C THR A 396 18.75 9.40 -5.19
N LEU A 397 18.08 8.58 -4.38
CA LEU A 397 16.69 8.20 -4.60
C LEU A 397 15.76 9.41 -4.47
N HIS A 398 15.93 10.23 -3.44
CA HIS A 398 15.10 11.42 -3.20
C HIS A 398 15.26 12.43 -4.35
N GLU A 399 16.47 12.65 -4.83
CA GLU A 399 16.75 13.50 -6.00
C GLU A 399 16.14 12.94 -7.29
N ALA A 400 16.20 11.62 -7.51
CA ALA A 400 15.57 10.97 -8.65
C ALA A 400 14.03 11.09 -8.59
N GLU A 401 13.43 10.93 -7.40
CA GLU A 401 11.99 11.12 -7.19
C GLU A 401 11.58 12.58 -7.43
N ALA A 402 12.35 13.55 -6.93
CA ALA A 402 12.12 14.97 -7.17
C ALA A 402 12.18 15.31 -8.67
N ARG A 403 13.16 14.76 -9.39
CA ARG A 403 13.26 14.91 -10.86
C ARG A 403 12.06 14.30 -11.59
N ALA A 404 11.65 13.08 -11.22
CA ALA A 404 10.49 12.42 -11.82
C ALA A 404 9.16 13.16 -11.55
N VAL A 405 9.03 13.82 -10.39
CA VAL A 405 7.89 14.69 -10.10
C VAL A 405 7.96 15.97 -10.94
N ALA A 406 9.14 16.59 -11.05
CA ALA A 406 9.34 17.80 -11.83
C ALA A 406 9.07 17.58 -13.33
N SER A 407 9.53 16.47 -13.92
CA SER A 407 9.31 16.17 -15.34
C SER A 407 7.86 15.82 -15.68
N LYS A 408 7.04 15.44 -14.69
CA LYS A 408 5.58 15.22 -14.84
C LYS A 408 4.72 16.48 -14.65
N ALA A 409 5.21 17.49 -13.94
CA ALA A 409 4.44 18.70 -13.66
C ALA A 409 3.90 19.38 -14.95
N PRO A 410 4.69 19.52 -16.04
CA PRO A 410 4.19 20.09 -17.31
C PRO A 410 3.08 19.26 -17.95
N LEU A 411 3.15 17.92 -17.90
CA LEU A 411 2.13 17.01 -18.44
C LEU A 411 0.79 17.19 -17.71
N THR A 412 0.85 17.41 -16.40
CA THR A 412 -0.35 17.60 -15.56
C THR A 412 -0.99 18.97 -15.80
N VAL A 413 -0.18 20.01 -16.03
CA VAL A 413 -0.66 21.35 -16.39
C VAL A 413 -1.30 21.35 -17.77
N GLN A 414 -0.70 20.66 -18.75
CA GLN A 414 -1.25 20.51 -20.09
C GLN A 414 -2.61 19.78 -20.07
N GLN A 415 -2.75 18.75 -19.22
CA GLN A 415 -4.03 18.06 -18.97
C GLN A 415 -5.07 18.98 -18.27
N ARG A 416 -4.64 19.85 -17.35
CA ARG A 416 -5.54 20.83 -16.69
C ARG A 416 -5.98 21.98 -17.60
N MET A 417 -5.14 22.42 -18.53
CA MET A 417 -5.52 23.42 -19.54
C MET A 417 -6.46 22.84 -20.62
N GLN A 418 -6.54 21.51 -20.72
CA GLN A 418 -7.48 20.78 -21.57
C GLN A 418 -8.83 20.49 -20.87
N GLU A 419 -8.96 20.74 -19.56
CA GLU A 419 -10.28 20.77 -18.91
C GLU A 419 -11.02 22.07 -19.27
N PRO A 420 -12.22 22.01 -19.85
CA PRO A 420 -12.96 23.22 -20.16
C PRO A 420 -13.23 24.00 -18.86
N PRO A 421 -12.94 25.32 -18.81
CA PRO A 421 -13.19 26.13 -17.62
C PRO A 421 -14.61 25.89 -17.11
N LYS A 422 -14.79 25.73 -15.79
CA LYS A 422 -16.13 25.51 -15.19
C LYS A 422 -17.16 26.57 -15.63
N GLN A 423 -16.70 27.76 -16.03
CA GLN A 423 -17.51 28.83 -16.63
C GLN A 423 -18.06 28.49 -18.03
N LEU A 424 -17.30 27.78 -18.88
CA LEU A 424 -17.72 27.29 -20.20
C LEU A 424 -18.75 26.15 -20.10
N LEU A 425 -18.63 25.27 -19.10
CA LEU A 425 -19.64 24.24 -18.78
C LEU A 425 -20.96 24.86 -18.27
N LYS A 426 -20.89 25.99 -17.57
CA LYS A 426 -22.07 26.73 -17.08
C LYS A 426 -22.79 27.45 -18.23
N LEU A 427 -22.04 28.15 -19.08
CA LEU A 427 -22.58 28.78 -20.31
C LEU A 427 -23.24 27.78 -21.25
N ARG A 428 -22.66 26.57 -21.39
CA ARG A 428 -23.23 25.51 -22.23
C ARG A 428 -24.54 24.94 -21.66
N ARG A 429 -24.69 24.89 -20.33
CA ARG A 429 -25.94 24.53 -19.64
C ARG A 429 -27.02 25.61 -19.77
N ASP A 430 -26.64 26.87 -19.67
CA ASP A 430 -27.59 27.99 -19.79
C ASP A 430 -28.10 28.12 -21.24
N HIS A 431 -27.23 27.86 -22.23
CA HIS A 431 -27.60 27.87 -23.64
C HIS A 431 -28.46 26.66 -24.08
N SER A 432 -28.37 25.53 -23.39
CA SER A 432 -29.24 24.36 -23.62
C SER A 432 -30.61 24.55 -22.97
N ARG A 433 -30.68 25.20 -21.81
CA ARG A 433 -31.97 25.57 -21.18
C ARG A 433 -32.77 26.61 -21.99
N MET A 434 -32.11 27.53 -22.70
CA MET A 434 -32.77 28.50 -23.57
C MET A 434 -33.32 27.89 -24.88
N ARG A 435 -32.96 26.66 -25.24
CA ARG A 435 -33.48 25.99 -26.45
C ARG A 435 -34.69 25.08 -26.18
N GLU A 436 -35.05 24.85 -24.92
CA GLU A 436 -36.13 23.94 -24.53
C GLU A 436 -37.44 24.65 -24.15
N HIS A 437 -37.48 25.99 -24.17
CA HIS A 437 -38.73 26.77 -24.00
C HIS A 437 -38.89 27.73 -25.18
N PRO A 438 -39.90 27.53 -26.05
CA PRO A 438 -40.29 28.50 -27.08
C PRO A 438 -40.73 29.84 -26.48
#